data_AF-A0A2N2ZDK8-F1
#
_entry.id   AF-A0A2N2ZDK8-F1
#
_cell.length_a   1.000
_cell.length_b   1.000
_cell.length_c   1.000
_cell.angle_alpha   90.00
_cell.angle_beta   90.00
_cell.angle_gamma   90.00
#
_symmetry.space_group_name_H-M   'P 1'
#
loop_
_entity.id
_entity.type
_entity.pdbx_description
1 polymer ?
#
loop_
_entity_poly.entity_id
_entity_poly.type
_entity_poly.pdbx_seq_one_letter_code
_entity_poly.pdbx_strand_id
1 'polypeptide(L)'
;MEKQKCIECNEPFSGRADKKFCSDYCRNAFNNKINKDTTNLIRNTNNRLRKNWRILEELNPIDKCKITKQKLVDRDFDFNLFTSIYTTKTGNVYYFCYNQGYLELENNFYALVKRND
;
A
#
# COMPACT_ATOMS: atom_id res chain seq x y z
N MET A 1 -2.73 -50.15 -1.23
CA MET A 1 -2.90 -48.89 -0.47
C MET A 1 -2.56 -47.73 -1.38
N GLU A 2 -3.48 -46.79 -1.55
CA GLU A 2 -3.25 -45.57 -2.30
C GLU A 2 -2.28 -44.67 -1.50
N LYS A 3 -1.19 -44.21 -2.13
CA LYS A 3 -0.22 -43.33 -1.47
C LYS A 3 -0.78 -41.92 -1.39
N GLN A 4 -0.71 -41.28 -0.23
CA GLN A 4 -1.08 -39.88 -0.07
C GLN A 4 -0.24 -39.00 -1.01
N LYS A 5 -0.87 -38.03 -1.66
CA LYS A 5 -0.21 -37.11 -2.60
C LYS A 5 -0.05 -35.74 -1.99
N CYS A 6 1.10 -35.10 -2.24
CA CYS A 6 1.36 -33.76 -1.75
C CYS A 6 0.44 -32.75 -2.42
N ILE A 7 -0.18 -31.86 -1.63
CA ILE A 7 -1.07 -30.81 -2.17
C ILE A 7 -0.31 -29.82 -3.09
N GLU A 8 1.00 -29.62 -2.88
CA GLU A 8 1.81 -28.67 -3.66
C GLU A 8 2.39 -29.27 -4.95
N CYS A 9 3.01 -30.46 -4.87
CA CYS A 9 3.74 -31.05 -6.00
C CYS A 9 3.12 -32.34 -6.55
N ASN A 10 2.02 -32.84 -5.98
CA ASN A 10 1.34 -34.09 -6.34
C ASN A 10 2.17 -35.38 -6.23
N GLU A 11 3.44 -35.29 -5.80
CA GLU A 11 4.28 -36.45 -5.55
C GLU A 11 3.73 -37.31 -4.41
N PRO A 12 3.77 -38.65 -4.52
CA PRO A 12 3.36 -39.55 -3.47
C PRO A 12 4.35 -39.47 -2.30
N PHE A 13 3.83 -39.44 -1.07
CA PHE A 13 4.66 -39.48 0.13
C PHE A 13 4.08 -40.42 1.19
N SER A 14 4.90 -40.76 2.17
CA SER A 14 4.50 -41.48 3.37
C SER A 14 4.71 -40.62 4.61
N GLY A 15 3.94 -40.91 5.65
CA GLY A 15 4.02 -40.21 6.93
C GLY A 15 2.76 -40.43 7.76
N ARG A 16 2.58 -39.59 8.77
CA ARG A 16 1.38 -39.59 9.61
C ARG A 16 0.12 -39.38 8.77
N ALA A 17 -1.01 -39.89 9.25
CA ALA A 17 -2.29 -39.82 8.53
C ALA A 17 -2.73 -38.38 8.18
N ASP A 18 -2.34 -37.39 8.99
CA ASP A 18 -2.65 -35.96 8.84
C ASP A 18 -1.67 -35.18 7.95
N LYS A 19 -0.58 -35.82 7.49
CA LYS A 19 0.47 -35.14 6.73
C LYS A 19 -0.10 -34.71 5.36
N LYS A 20 0.05 -33.43 5.03
CA LYS A 20 -0.46 -32.82 3.78
C LYS A 20 0.62 -32.52 2.73
N PHE A 21 1.88 -32.41 3.17
CA PHE A 21 3.01 -32.01 2.33
C PHE A 21 4.13 -33.03 2.42
N CYS A 22 4.81 -33.31 1.30
CA CYS A 22 5.94 -34.24 1.28
C CYS A 22 7.16 -33.67 2.03
N SER A 23 7.33 -32.33 2.03
CA SER A 23 8.44 -31.61 2.66
C SER A 23 8.02 -30.24 3.20
N ASP A 24 8.85 -29.65 4.08
CA ASP A 24 8.66 -28.28 4.57
C ASP A 24 8.76 -27.26 3.42
N TYR A 25 9.58 -27.54 2.40
CA TYR A 25 9.63 -26.74 1.18
C TYR A 25 8.26 -26.64 0.49
N CYS A 26 7.59 -27.79 0.30
CA CYS A 26 6.27 -27.82 -0.33
C CYS A 26 5.20 -27.10 0.52
N ARG A 27 5.29 -27.19 1.86
CA ARG A 27 4.42 -26.42 2.76
C ARG A 27 4.60 -24.92 2.57
N ASN A 28 5.85 -24.46 2.52
CA ASN A 28 6.17 -23.04 2.34
C ASN A 28 5.77 -22.52 0.96
N ALA A 29 6.05 -23.29 -0.10
CA ALA A 29 5.65 -22.92 -1.46
C ALA A 29 4.13 -22.77 -1.61
N PHE A 30 3.36 -23.70 -1.03
CA PHE A 30 1.90 -23.64 -1.00
C PHE A 30 1.39 -22.41 -0.25
N ASN A 31 1.92 -22.16 0.95
CA ASN A 31 1.54 -20.98 1.75
C ASN A 31 1.91 -19.66 1.05
N ASN A 32 3.05 -19.61 0.36
CA ASN A 32 3.46 -18.45 -0.43
C ASN A 32 2.52 -18.20 -1.61
N LYS A 33 2.04 -19.26 -2.28
CA LYS A 33 1.05 -19.14 -3.36
C LYS A 33 -0.29 -18.62 -2.85
N ILE A 34 -0.78 -19.15 -1.73
CA ILE A 34 -2.06 -18.70 -1.13
C ILE A 34 -2.00 -17.22 -0.75
N ASN A 35 -0.90 -16.77 -0.14
CA ASN A 35 -0.80 -15.40 0.34
C ASN A 35 -0.35 -14.40 -0.73
N LYS A 36 0.04 -14.86 -1.93
CA LYS A 36 0.67 -14.04 -2.97
C LYS A 36 -0.14 -12.79 -3.30
N ASP A 37 -1.44 -12.93 -3.56
CA ASP A 37 -2.27 -11.82 -4.02
C ASP A 37 -2.53 -10.81 -2.90
N THR A 38 -2.81 -11.29 -1.70
CA THR A 38 -2.97 -10.45 -0.50
C THR A 38 -1.69 -9.68 -0.17
N THR A 39 -0.53 -10.36 -0.19
CA THR A 39 0.77 -9.72 0.06
C THR A 39 1.13 -8.73 -1.06
N ASN A 40 0.79 -9.03 -2.32
CA ASN A 40 1.01 -8.11 -3.43
C ASN A 40 0.14 -6.86 -3.33
N LEU A 41 -1.15 -6.99 -2.98
CA LEU A 41 -2.04 -5.85 -2.80
C LEU A 41 -1.50 -4.89 -1.75
N ILE A 42 -1.19 -5.39 -0.56
CA ILE A 42 -0.66 -4.59 0.55
C ILE A 42 0.67 -3.92 0.15
N ARG A 43 1.59 -4.68 -0.46
CA ARG A 43 2.88 -4.17 -0.93
C ARG A 43 2.71 -3.05 -1.96
N ASN A 44 1.83 -3.22 -2.94
CA ASN A 44 1.58 -2.24 -3.98
C ASN A 44 0.93 -0.97 -3.42
N THR A 45 -0.05 -1.10 -2.52
CA THR A 45 -0.65 0.04 -1.82
C THR A 45 0.40 0.82 -1.02
N ASN A 46 1.26 0.13 -0.27
CA ASN A 46 2.35 0.78 0.48
C ASN A 46 3.36 1.48 -0.43
N ASN A 47 3.68 0.89 -1.59
CA ASN A 47 4.56 1.52 -2.58
C ASN A 47 3.95 2.82 -3.14
N ARG A 48 2.64 2.82 -3.43
CA ARG A 48 1.92 4.01 -3.91
C ARG A 48 1.81 5.08 -2.83
N LEU A 49 1.50 4.71 -1.59
CA LEU A 49 1.51 5.64 -0.44
C LEU A 49 2.90 6.28 -0.24
N ARG A 50 3.98 5.49 -0.34
CA ARG A 50 5.35 6.01 -0.27
C ARG A 50 5.67 6.95 -1.44
N LYS A 51 5.19 6.65 -2.65
CA LYS A 51 5.34 7.53 -3.81
C LYS A 51 4.61 8.86 -3.58
N ASN A 52 3.36 8.83 -3.14
CA ASN A 52 2.59 10.02 -2.79
C ASN A 52 3.32 10.88 -1.75
N TRP A 53 3.81 10.25 -0.67
CA TRP A 53 4.56 10.93 0.37
C TRP A 53 5.80 11.68 -0.17
N ARG A 54 6.60 11.01 -1.03
CA ARG A 54 7.79 11.63 -1.67
C ARG A 54 7.40 12.81 -2.55
N ILE A 55 6.35 12.68 -3.36
CA ILE A 55 5.87 13.76 -4.22
C ILE A 55 5.49 14.99 -3.40
N LEU A 56 4.78 14.80 -2.28
CA LEU A 56 4.39 15.90 -1.40
C LEU A 56 5.61 16.55 -0.75
N GLU A 57 6.58 15.75 -0.27
CA GLU A 57 7.82 16.25 0.33
C GLU A 57 8.64 17.08 -0.67
N GLU A 58 8.85 16.56 -1.89
CA GLU A 58 9.61 17.26 -2.94
C GLU A 58 8.93 18.56 -3.39
N LEU A 59 7.60 18.59 -3.40
CA LEU A 59 6.82 19.76 -3.80
C LEU A 59 6.62 20.78 -2.69
N ASN A 60 6.91 20.42 -1.44
CA ASN A 60 6.69 21.24 -0.26
C ASN A 60 7.99 21.52 0.50
N PRO A 61 8.99 22.18 -0.10
CA PRO A 61 10.31 22.38 0.52
C PRO A 61 10.33 23.33 1.72
N ILE A 62 9.24 24.07 1.96
CA ILE A 62 9.12 25.08 3.04
C ILE A 62 8.00 24.68 4.02
N ASP A 63 7.64 23.40 4.07
CA ASP A 63 6.58 22.81 4.91
C ASP A 63 5.15 23.33 4.67
N LYS A 64 4.97 24.41 3.91
CA LYS A 64 3.68 24.90 3.42
C LYS A 64 3.83 25.58 2.06
N CYS A 65 3.10 25.10 1.05
CA CYS A 65 3.09 25.73 -0.27
C CYS A 65 1.73 25.59 -0.97
N LYS A 66 1.53 26.36 -2.05
CA LYS A 66 0.37 26.26 -2.94
C LYS A 66 0.82 25.74 -4.30
N ILE A 67 0.12 24.73 -4.81
CA ILE A 67 0.47 24.08 -6.07
C ILE A 67 -0.76 23.78 -6.91
N THR A 68 -0.61 23.67 -8.23
CA THR A 68 -1.70 23.25 -9.12
C THR A 68 -1.91 21.74 -9.03
N LYS A 69 -3.17 21.30 -9.19
CA LYS A 69 -3.53 19.88 -9.33
C LYS A 69 -2.71 19.19 -10.41
N GLN A 70 -2.49 19.87 -11.54
CA GLN A 70 -1.74 19.34 -12.67
C GLN A 70 -0.33 18.88 -12.28
N LYS A 71 0.40 19.63 -11.45
CA LYS A 71 1.75 19.25 -11.02
C LYS A 71 1.79 17.96 -10.18
N LEU A 72 0.72 17.66 -9.44
CA LEU A 72 0.58 16.38 -8.73
C LEU A 72 0.26 15.25 -9.72
N VAL A 73 -0.66 15.50 -10.65
CA VAL A 73 -1.04 14.56 -11.72
C VAL A 73 0.14 14.19 -12.60
N ASP A 74 0.97 15.17 -12.99
CA ASP A 74 2.18 14.96 -13.81
C ASP A 74 3.21 14.05 -13.14
N ARG A 75 3.17 13.95 -11.80
CA ARG A 75 4.02 13.04 -11.02
C ARG A 75 3.34 11.71 -10.68
N ASP A 76 2.16 11.47 -11.24
CA ASP A 76 1.35 10.27 -11.00
C ASP A 76 1.06 10.10 -9.49
N PHE A 77 0.61 11.20 -8.88
CA PHE A 77 0.08 11.24 -7.52
C PHE A 77 -1.34 10.66 -7.49
N ASP A 78 -1.61 9.73 -6.57
CA ASP A 78 -2.94 9.12 -6.41
C ASP A 78 -3.72 9.76 -5.26
N PHE A 79 -4.69 10.61 -5.58
CA PHE A 79 -5.56 11.27 -4.60
C PHE A 79 -6.45 10.31 -3.79
N ASN A 80 -6.60 9.05 -4.23
CA ASN A 80 -7.40 8.05 -3.51
C ASN A 80 -6.60 7.33 -2.41
N LEU A 81 -5.29 7.55 -2.33
CA LEU A 81 -4.42 6.90 -1.36
C LEU A 81 -3.89 7.91 -0.35
N PHE A 82 -4.43 7.82 0.87
CA PHE A 82 -4.02 8.59 2.04
C PHE A 82 -4.14 7.71 3.29
N THR A 83 -3.42 8.08 4.35
CA THR A 83 -3.39 7.36 5.63
C THR A 83 -4.32 7.96 6.67
N SER A 84 -4.63 9.26 6.58
CA SER A 84 -5.54 9.92 7.52
C SER A 84 -6.22 11.15 6.93
N ILE A 85 -7.34 11.52 7.53
CA ILE A 85 -8.12 12.71 7.19
C ILE A 85 -8.18 13.60 8.42
N TYR A 86 -8.13 14.92 8.21
CA TYR A 86 -8.38 15.90 9.25
C TYR A 86 -9.28 17.00 8.74
N THR A 87 -10.41 17.20 9.42
CA THR A 87 -11.39 18.24 9.07
C THR A 87 -11.28 19.39 10.06
N THR A 88 -11.08 20.61 9.57
CA THR A 88 -11.06 21.80 10.41
C THR A 88 -12.47 22.18 10.87
N LYS A 89 -12.56 23.03 11.91
CA LYS A 89 -13.83 23.62 12.36
C LYS A 89 -14.57 24.40 11.26
N THR A 90 -13.84 24.92 10.28
CA THR A 90 -14.38 25.65 9.12
C THR A 90 -14.83 24.72 7.99
N GLY A 91 -14.71 23.40 8.15
CA GLY A 91 -15.12 22.40 7.15
C GLY A 91 -14.06 22.03 6.11
N ASN A 92 -12.84 22.56 6.21
CA ASN A 92 -11.76 22.21 5.27
C ASN A 92 -11.22 20.82 5.58
N VAL A 93 -11.11 19.98 4.54
CA VAL A 93 -10.67 18.58 4.67
C VAL A 93 -9.25 18.42 4.17
N TYR A 94 -8.36 18.04 5.09
CA TYR A 94 -6.99 17.70 4.78
C TYR A 94 -6.85 16.19 4.65
N TYR A 95 -6.16 15.76 3.60
CA TYR A 95 -5.78 14.38 3.37
C TYR A 95 -4.28 14.23 3.59
N PHE A 96 -3.89 13.22 4.36
CA PHE A 96 -2.49 13.03 4.73
C PHE A 96 -1.97 11.70 4.22
N CYS A 97 -0.77 11.73 3.65
CA CYS A 97 0.12 10.57 3.55
C CYS A 97 1.15 10.72 4.68
N TYR A 98 1.02 9.94 5.75
CA TYR A 98 1.83 10.08 6.97
C TYR A 98 1.78 11.52 7.51
N ASN A 99 2.92 12.21 7.57
CA ASN A 99 3.02 13.59 8.03
C ASN A 99 2.88 14.65 6.91
N GLN A 100 2.81 14.24 5.64
CA GLN A 100 2.62 15.14 4.50
C GLN A 100 1.14 15.21 4.14
N GLY A 101 0.59 16.41 4.01
CA GLY A 101 -0.82 16.66 3.79
C GLY A 101 -1.11 17.53 2.59
N TYR A 102 -2.30 17.37 2.04
CA TYR A 102 -2.85 18.23 0.99
C TYR A 102 -4.31 18.59 1.28
N LEU A 103 -4.70 19.79 0.87
CA LEU A 103 -6.07 20.32 0.97
C LEU A 103 -6.43 20.90 -0.40
N GLU A 104 -7.60 20.53 -0.92
CA GLU A 104 -8.12 21.13 -2.16
C GLU A 104 -8.54 22.59 -1.91
N LEU A 105 -8.15 23.45 -2.84
CA LEU A 105 -8.51 24.86 -2.89
C LEU A 105 -9.30 25.14 -4.18
N GLU A 106 -9.83 26.34 -4.29
CA GLU A 106 -10.46 26.82 -5.51
C GLU A 106 -9.52 26.82 -6.72
N ASN A 107 -10.10 26.79 -7.93
CA ASN A 107 -9.39 26.89 -9.21
C ASN A 107 -8.34 25.78 -9.44
N ASN A 108 -8.61 24.55 -9.00
CA ASN A 108 -7.72 23.39 -9.15
C ASN A 108 -6.35 23.58 -8.48
N PHE A 109 -6.30 24.30 -7.36
CA PHE A 109 -5.10 24.38 -6.53
C PHE A 109 -5.20 23.45 -5.33
N TYR A 110 -4.05 23.08 -4.80
CA TYR A 110 -3.90 22.39 -3.53
C TYR A 110 -2.95 23.18 -2.63
N ALA A 111 -3.27 23.23 -1.34
CA ALA A 111 -2.32 23.60 -0.31
C ALA A 111 -1.61 22.33 0.17
N LEU A 112 -0.28 22.32 0.14
CA LEU A 112 0.52 21.27 0.77
C LEU A 112 0.95 21.72 2.15
N VAL A 113 0.95 20.81 3.12
CA VAL A 113 1.34 21.07 4.51
C VAL A 113 2.14 19.89 5.05
N LYS A 114 3.07 20.14 5.97
CA LYS A 114 3.75 19.09 6.74
C LYS A 114 3.40 19.20 8.22
N ARG A 115 3.14 18.07 8.86
CA ARG A 115 3.06 17.95 10.32
C ARG A 115 4.44 17.67 10.88
N ASN A 116 4.83 18.44 11.88
CA ASN A 116 5.95 18.12 12.74
C ASN A 116 5.32 17.43 13.95
N ASP A 117 5.45 16.11 14.00
CA ASP A 117 5.14 15.35 15.21
C ASP A 117 6.26 15.56 16.25
#